data_AF-A0A955XW11-F1
#
_entry.id   AF-A0A955XW11-F1
#
_cell.length_a   1.000
_cell.length_b   1.000
_cell.length_c   1.000
_cell.angle_alpha   90.00
_cell.angle_beta   90.00
_cell.angle_gamma   90.00
#
_symmetry.space_group_name_H-M   'P 1'
#
loop_
_entity.id
_entity.type
_entity.pdbx_description
1 polymer ?
#
loop_
_entity_poly.entity_id
_entity_poly.type
_entity_poly.pdbx_seq_one_letter_code
_entity_poly.pdbx_strand_id
1 'polypeptide(L)' 'DTPEGAKRAWDKALADVDRSSAKPYNMTSSFEVGDVIAHKKFGDGIVNQALGESKVEVLFEDGLKRLVCNWKK' A
#
# COMPACT_ATOMS: atom_id res chain seq x y z
N ASP A 1 -19.89 -7.97 5.43
CA ASP A 1 -18.88 -7.00 4.96
C ASP A 1 -18.05 -7.70 3.90
N THR A 2 -18.26 -7.35 2.63
CA THR A 2 -17.92 -8.23 1.50
C THR A 2 -16.53 -7.88 0.94
N PRO A 3 -15.61 -8.86 0.81
CA PRO A 3 -14.25 -8.64 0.31
C PRO A 3 -14.17 -8.15 -1.15
N GLU A 4 -15.27 -8.18 -1.90
CA GLU A 4 -15.36 -7.73 -3.29
C GLU A 4 -15.08 -6.23 -3.48
N GLY A 5 -15.47 -5.39 -2.51
CA GLY A 5 -15.27 -3.94 -2.62
C GLY A 5 -13.78 -3.56 -2.61
N ALA A 6 -13.01 -4.19 -1.74
CA ALA A 6 -11.57 -3.92 -1.59
C ALA A 6 -10.78 -4.35 -2.82
N LYS A 7 -11.05 -5.55 -3.34
CA LYS A 7 -10.35 -6.06 -4.54
C LYS A 7 -10.63 -5.20 -5.77
N ARG A 8 -11.88 -4.75 -5.96
CA ARG A 8 -12.23 -3.87 -7.09
C ARG A 8 -11.58 -2.48 -6.99
N ALA A 9 -11.46 -1.94 -5.78
CA ALA A 9 -10.74 -0.70 -5.56
C ALA A 9 -9.24 -0.86 -5.83
N TRP A 10 -8.66 -2.00 -5.44
CA TRP A 10 -7.24 -2.32 -5.67
C TRP A 10 -6.93 -2.45 -7.15
N ASP A 11 -7.75 -3.20 -7.89
CA ASP A 11 -7.60 -3.36 -9.34
C ASP A 11 -7.66 -2.02 -10.07
N LYS A 12 -8.65 -1.17 -9.73
CA LYS A 12 -8.77 0.17 -10.33
C LYS A 12 -7.62 1.09 -9.97
N ALA A 13 -7.12 1.02 -8.74
CA ALA A 13 -5.99 1.81 -8.30
C ALA A 13 -4.69 1.34 -8.97
N LEU A 14 -4.48 0.04 -9.16
CA LEU A 14 -3.34 -0.48 -9.92
C LEU A 14 -3.43 -0.29 -11.42
N ALA A 15 -4.63 -0.13 -11.97
CA ALA A 15 -4.79 0.26 -13.38
C ALA A 15 -4.33 1.70 -13.62
N ASP A 16 -4.49 2.57 -12.62
CA ASP A 16 -4.05 3.98 -12.67
C ASP A 16 -2.57 4.14 -12.33
N VAL A 17 -1.99 3.19 -11.59
CA VAL A 17 -0.63 3.30 -11.05
C VAL A 17 0.28 2.20 -11.55
N ASP A 18 1.43 2.60 -12.11
CA ASP A 18 2.41 1.67 -12.66
C ASP A 18 2.99 0.71 -11.60
N ARG A 19 2.63 -0.58 -11.71
CA ARG A 19 3.28 -1.67 -10.96
C ARG A 19 4.80 -1.70 -11.13
N SER A 20 5.31 -1.20 -12.25
CA SER A 20 6.76 -1.10 -12.47
C SER A 20 7.44 -0.10 -11.54
N SER A 21 6.70 0.86 -10.99
CA SER A 21 7.18 1.79 -9.97
C SER A 21 7.06 1.25 -8.54
N ALA A 22 6.65 -0.02 -8.37
CA ALA A 22 6.53 -0.63 -7.05
C ALA A 22 7.87 -0.65 -6.31
N LYS A 23 7.95 0.09 -5.21
CA LYS A 23 9.14 0.15 -4.36
C LYS A 23 9.11 -0.98 -3.33
N PRO A 24 10.24 -1.63 -3.03
CA PRO A 24 10.28 -2.64 -1.98
C PRO A 24 9.91 -2.00 -0.63
N TYR A 25 9.01 -2.65 0.10
CA TYR A 25 8.58 -2.17 1.42
C TYR A 25 9.78 -2.07 2.38
N ASN A 26 9.90 -0.93 3.06
CA ASN A 26 10.93 -0.68 4.04
C ASN A 26 10.37 0.16 5.19
N MET A 27 10.60 -0.26 6.44
CA MET A 27 10.10 0.47 7.61
C MET A 27 10.74 1.84 7.79
N THR A 28 11.91 2.07 7.21
CA THR A 28 12.64 3.36 7.22
C THR A 28 12.30 4.24 6.03
N SER A 29 11.66 3.71 4.99
CA SER A 29 11.22 4.49 3.83
C SER A 29 9.96 5.28 4.16
N SER A 30 9.82 6.44 3.53
CA SER A 30 8.60 7.23 3.50
C SER A 30 7.74 6.80 2.32
N PHE A 31 6.44 6.64 2.57
CA PHE A 31 5.46 6.36 1.54
C PHE A 31 4.33 7.37 1.62
N GLU A 32 3.77 7.69 0.47
CA GLU A 32 2.75 8.72 0.30
C GLU A 32 1.55 8.13 -0.46
N VAL A 33 0.39 8.79 -0.36
CA VAL A 33 -0.85 8.29 -0.97
C VAL A 33 -0.69 8.18 -2.48
N GLY A 34 -0.98 7.01 -3.03
CA GLY A 34 -0.76 6.65 -4.44
C GLY A 34 0.55 5.91 -4.72
N ASP A 35 1.50 5.86 -3.78
CA ASP A 35 2.75 5.13 -3.98
C ASP A 35 2.50 3.60 -3.94
N VAL A 36 3.20 2.85 -4.80
CA VAL A 36 3.08 1.39 -4.86
C VAL A 36 4.21 0.75 -4.06
N ILE A 37 3.83 -0.17 -3.18
CA ILE A 37 4.69 -0.88 -2.26
C ILE A 37 4.66 -2.36 -2.60
N ALA A 38 5.83 -2.92 -2.90
CA ALA A 38 6.03 -4.36 -3.06
C ALA A 38 6.43 -4.99 -1.72
N HIS A 39 5.53 -5.78 -1.13
CA HIS A 39 5.79 -6.52 0.11
C HIS A 39 6.00 -8.01 -0.18
N LYS A 40 7.13 -8.58 0.27
CA LYS A 40 7.52 -9.97 -0.04
C LYS A 40 6.49 -11.04 0.35
N LYS A 41 5.68 -10.79 1.38
CA LYS A 41 4.63 -11.71 1.87
C LYS A 41 3.22 -11.41 1.33
N PHE A 42 2.92 -10.15 0.98
CA PHE A 42 1.57 -9.71 0.64
C PHE A 42 1.41 -9.35 -0.85
N GLY A 43 2.52 -9.23 -1.59
CA GLY A 43 2.52 -8.77 -2.97
C GLY A 43 2.58 -7.25 -3.08
N ASP A 44 2.18 -6.76 -4.25
CA ASP A 44 1.98 -5.35 -4.54
C ASP A 44 0.75 -4.78 -3.82
N GLY A 45 0.96 -3.67 -3.14
CA GLY A 45 -0.09 -2.88 -2.52
C GLY A 45 0.09 -1.41 -2.84
N ILE A 46 -1.00 -0.67 -2.89
CA ILE A 46 -1.01 0.76 -3.16
C ILE A 46 -1.39 1.53 -1.90
N VAL A 47 -0.67 2.60 -1.59
CA VAL A 47 -0.99 3.43 -0.44
C VAL A 47 -2.32 4.13 -0.68
N ASN A 48 -3.35 3.72 0.05
CA ASN A 48 -4.68 4.32 -0.03
C ASN A 48 -4.76 5.58 0.83
N GLN A 49 -4.10 5.60 1.99
CA GLN A 49 -4.13 6.74 2.90
C GLN A 49 -2.91 6.77 3.82
N ALA A 50 -2.38 7.95 4.16
CA ALA A 50 -1.39 8.09 5.24
C ALA A 50 -2.08 8.27 6.60
N LEU A 51 -1.73 7.44 7.59
CA LEU A 51 -2.27 7.43 8.96
C LEU A 51 -1.32 8.12 9.95
N GLY A 52 -0.73 9.25 9.56
CA GLY A 52 0.23 10.04 10.34
C GLY A 52 1.65 10.00 9.77
N GLU A 53 2.63 10.40 10.59
CA GLU A 53 4.05 10.55 10.16
C GLU A 53 4.79 9.22 9.96
N SER A 54 4.30 8.13 10.55
CA SER A 54 4.98 6.83 10.56
C SER A 54 4.07 5.65 10.23
N LYS A 55 2.85 5.91 9.75
CA LYS A 55 1.88 4.86 9.44
C LYS A 55 1.19 5.20 8.14
N VAL A 56 1.00 4.18 7.31
CA VAL A 56 0.28 4.26 6.06
C VAL A 56 -0.69 3.09 5.95
N GLU A 57 -1.82 3.32 5.33
CA GLU A 57 -2.81 2.32 4.95
C GLU A 57 -2.62 1.99 3.49
N VAL A 58 -2.37 0.71 3.24
CA VAL A 58 -1.99 0.16 1.95
C VAL A 58 -3.05 -0.85 1.57
N LEU A 59 -3.69 -0.62 0.43
CA LEU A 59 -4.64 -1.53 -0.16
C LEU A 59 -3.87 -2.62 -0.91
N PHE A 60 -4.02 -3.86 -0.47
CA PHE A 60 -3.53 -5.06 -1.13
C PHE A 60 -4.68 -5.78 -1.84
N GLU A 61 -4.35 -6.77 -2.68
CA GLU A 61 -5.34 -7.66 -3.28
C GLU A 61 -6.22 -8.34 -2.22
N ASP A 62 -5.59 -8.72 -1.10
CA ASP A 62 -6.22 -9.36 0.06
C ASP A 62 -7.05 -8.38 0.92
N GLY A 63 -6.90 -7.07 0.72
CA GLY A 63 -7.61 -6.01 1.43
C GLY A 63 -6.71 -4.91 1.99
N LEU A 64 -7.32 -3.96 2.73
CA LEU A 64 -6.61 -2.85 3.37
C LEU A 64 -5.76 -3.35 4.55
N LYS A 65 -4.46 -3.07 4.52
CA LYS A 65 -3.54 -3.34 5.63
C LYS A 65 -2.79 -2.08 6.03
N ARG A 66 -2.55 -1.92 7.32
CA ARG A 66 -1.78 -0.80 7.85
C ARG A 66 -0.33 -1.20 8.01
N LEU A 67 0.56 -0.43 7.40
CA LEU A 67 1.99 -0.61 7.47
C LEU A 67 2.63 0.56 8.22
N VAL A 68 3.75 0.28 8.87
CA VAL A 68 4.58 1.30 9.51
C VAL A 68 5.63 1.77 8.51
N CYS A 69 5.87 3.06 8.45
CA CYS A 69 6.88 3.67 7.60
C CYS A 69 7.65 4.71 8.40
N ASN A 70 8.76 5.23 7.88
CA ASN A 70 9.52 6.30 8.52
C ASN A 70 9.85 6.02 10.01
N TRP A 71 10.20 4.78 10.36
CA TRP A 71 10.56 4.42 11.73
C TRP A 71 11.89 5.05 12.10
N LYS A 72 11.85 6.14 12.87
CA LYS A 72 13.02 6.72 13.54
C LYS A 72 13.19 6.07 14.91
N LYS A 73 14.43 5.67 15.20
CA LYS A 73 14.85 5.12 16.49
C LYS A 73 15.25 6.25 17.45
#